data_AF-A0A067SBP2-F1
#
_entry.id   AF-A0A067SBP2-F1
#
_cell.length_a   1.000
_cell.length_b   1.000
_cell.length_c   1.000
_cell.angle_alpha   90.00
_cell.angle_beta   90.00
_cell.angle_gamma   90.00
#
_symmetry.space_group_name_H-M   'P 1'
#
loop_
_entity.id
_entity.type
_entity.pdbx_description
1 polymer ?
#
loop_
_entity_poly.entity_id
_entity_poly.type
_entity_poly.pdbx_seq_one_letter_code
_entity_poly.pdbx_strand_id
1 'polypeptide(L)' 'LLGGSSSRQETARALMTKMVNSLTSKMEIGSPMASLYLLGNPDHYTQHKFIKFYWRLYVRK' A
#
# COMPACT_ATOMS: atom_id res chain seq x y z
N LEU A 1 9.11 -25.25 -9.05
CA LEU A 1 8.65 -24.36 -7.95
C LEU A 1 7.37 -24.85 -7.25
N LEU A 2 6.60 -25.79 -7.81
CA LEU A 2 5.38 -26.34 -7.20
C LEU A 2 5.45 -27.88 -6.98
N GLY A 3 6.65 -28.44 -6.87
CA GLY A 3 6.85 -29.90 -6.79
C GLY A 3 7.91 -30.36 -5.79
N GLY A 4 8.37 -29.47 -4.89
CA GLY A 4 9.27 -29.83 -3.80
C GLY A 4 8.50 -29.92 -2.49
N SER A 5 8.91 -30.80 -1.58
CA SER A 5 8.31 -31.10 -0.26
C SER A 5 8.30 -29.94 0.74
N SER A 6 8.37 -28.69 0.26
CA SER A 6 8.23 -27.48 1.07
C SER A 6 6.83 -27.45 1.69
N SER A 7 6.72 -26.93 2.92
CA SER A 7 5.41 -26.72 3.50
C SER A 7 4.62 -25.77 2.60
N ARG A 8 3.32 -26.02 2.39
CA ARG A 8 2.46 -25.14 1.58
C ARG A 8 2.55 -23.67 2.00
N GLN A 9 2.81 -23.42 3.29
CA GLN A 9 3.05 -22.10 3.86
C GLN A 9 4.32 -21.44 3.31
N GLU A 10 5.44 -22.16 3.20
CA GLU A 10 6.67 -21.65 2.59
C GLU A 10 6.47 -21.30 1.12
N THR A 11 5.77 -22.15 0.37
CA THR A 11 5.46 -21.88 -1.04
C THR A 11 4.61 -20.63 -1.19
N ALA A 12 3.58 -20.46 -0.34
CA ALA A 12 2.73 -19.29 -0.34
C ALA A 12 3.52 -18.02 0.02
N ARG A 13 4.39 -18.07 1.04
CA ARG A 13 5.28 -16.95 1.41
C ARG A 13 6.19 -16.57 0.24
N ALA A 14 6.85 -17.54 -0.37
CA ALA A 14 7.74 -17.30 -1.51
C ALA A 14 7.00 -16.69 -2.72
N LEU A 15 5.76 -17.12 -2.98
CA LEU A 15 4.93 -16.54 -4.04
C LEU A 15 4.57 -15.08 -3.73
N MET A 16 4.15 -14.78 -2.50
CA MET A 16 3.83 -13.41 -2.06
C MET A 16 5.04 -12.49 -2.16
N THR A 17 6.22 -12.92 -1.71
CA THR A 17 7.46 -12.13 -1.83
C THR A 17 7.80 -11.84 -3.29
N LYS A 18 7.62 -12.80 -4.19
CA LYS A 18 7.86 -12.58 -5.63
C LYS A 18 6.88 -11.56 -6.23
N MET A 19 5.61 -11.61 -5.84
CA MET A 19 4.61 -10.62 -6.28
C MET A 19 4.95 -9.22 -5.77
N VAL A 20 5.27 -9.08 -4.48
CA VAL A 20 5.67 -7.79 -3.88
C VAL A 20 6.92 -7.23 -4.55
N ASN A 21 7.94 -8.05 -4.77
CA ASN A 21 9.18 -7.62 -5.42
C ASN A 21 8.93 -7.17 -6.87
N SER A 22 8.10 -7.88 -7.63
CA SER A 22 7.75 -7.48 -9.00
C SER A 22 6.90 -6.20 -9.05
N LEU A 23 6.04 -5.94 -8.06
CA LEU A 23 5.25 -4.72 -7.98
C LEU A 23 6.12 -3.52 -7.58
N THR A 24 7.02 -3.73 -6.62
CA THR A 24 7.99 -2.72 -6.16
C THR A 24 8.83 -2.23 -7.34
N SER A 25 9.33 -3.14 -8.19
CA SER A 25 10.14 -2.76 -9.35
C SER A 25 9.35 -2.08 -10.47
N LYS A 26 8.06 -2.40 -10.63
CA LYS A 26 7.24 -1.90 -11.75
C LYS A 26 6.52 -0.59 -11.45
N MET A 27 6.16 -0.38 -10.19
CA MET A 27 5.36 0.77 -9.77
C MET A 27 6.19 1.83 -9.05
N GLU A 28 7.47 1.58 -8.78
CA GLU A 28 8.34 2.45 -7.97
C GLU A 28 7.77 2.74 -6.57
N ILE A 29 6.86 1.89 -6.11
CA ILE A 29 6.21 1.96 -4.81
C ILE A 29 6.99 1.07 -3.85
N GLY A 30 7.17 1.53 -2.61
CA GLY A 30 7.85 0.75 -1.57
C GLY A 30 7.16 -0.59 -1.30
N SER A 31 7.96 -1.63 -1.01
CA SER A 31 7.48 -2.96 -0.62
C SER A 31 6.37 -2.98 0.46
N PRO A 32 6.41 -2.12 1.50
CA PRO A 32 5.30 -2.01 2.47
C PRO A 32 3.98 -1.60 1.83
N MET A 33 4.01 -0.65 0.89
CA MET A 33 2.82 -0.13 0.23
C MET A 33 2.27 -1.11 -0.82
N ALA A 34 3.14 -1.81 -1.55
CA ALA A 34 2.73 -2.92 -2.42
C ALA A 34 2.05 -4.06 -1.62
N SER A 35 2.58 -4.38 -0.43
CA SER A 35 1.95 -5.33 0.49
C SER A 35 0.61 -4.83 0.99
N LEU A 36 0.50 -3.53 1.28
CA LEU A 36 -0.73 -2.88 1.73
C LEU A 36 -1.88 -3.08 0.73
N TYR A 37 -1.58 -2.89 -0.57
CA TYR A 37 -2.51 -3.13 -1.67
C TYR A 37 -2.89 -4.60 -1.81
N LEU A 38 -1.94 -5.54 -1.70
CA LEU A 38 -2.23 -6.98 -1.76
C LEU A 38 -3.13 -7.44 -0.60
N LEU A 39 -3.07 -6.78 0.55
CA LEU A 39 -3.96 -7.03 1.69
C LEU A 39 -5.32 -6.31 1.60
N GLY A 40 -5.54 -5.46 0.57
CA GLY A 40 -6.79 -4.75 0.37
C GLY A 40 -7.06 -3.62 1.37
N ASN A 41 -6.01 -3.10 2.01
CA ASN A 41 -6.17 -1.97 2.93
C ASN A 41 -6.40 -0.66 2.14
N PRO A 42 -7.13 0.31 2.72
CA PRO A 42 -7.27 1.64 2.14
C PRO A 42 -5.91 2.32 2.02
N ASP A 43 -5.66 2.94 0.87
CA ASP A 43 -4.45 3.71 0.55
C ASP A 43 -4.37 5.04 1.30
N HIS A 44 -5.48 5.49 1.86
CA HIS A 44 -5.61 6.76 2.54
C HIS A 44 -5.62 6.59 4.06
N TYR A 45 -4.49 6.89 4.71
CA TYR A 45 -4.43 7.06 6.17
C TYR A 45 -4.73 8.52 6.54
N THR A 46 -5.96 8.84 6.95
CA THR A 46 -6.24 10.13 7.62
C THR A 46 -6.78 9.86 9.02
N GLN A 47 -5.96 10.13 10.04
CA GLN A 47 -6.47 10.20 11.42
C GLN A 47 -7.47 11.36 11.60
N HIS A 48 -7.36 12.41 10.78
CA HIS A 48 -8.20 13.60 10.84
C HIS A 48 -8.63 14.04 9.44
N LYS A 49 -9.93 14.29 9.25
CA LYS A 49 -10.43 14.87 8.00
C LYS A 49 -10.21 16.38 8.04
N PHE A 50 -9.31 16.89 7.20
CA PHE A 50 -9.10 18.33 7.05
C PHE A 50 -10.39 18.98 6.52
N ILE A 51 -10.89 19.98 7.23
CA ILE A 51 -12.03 20.80 6.79
C ILE A 51 -11.48 21.94 5.95
N LYS A 52 -12.14 22.27 4.83
CA LYS A 52 -11.76 23.42 4.00
C LYS A 52 -11.95 24.70 4.82
N PHE A 53 -10.85 25.32 5.24
CA PHE A 53 -10.87 26.64 5.88
C PHE A 53 -10.73 27.72 4.81
N TYR A 54 -11.75 28.55 4.66
CA TYR A 54 -11.69 29.72 3.77
C TYR A 54 -11.16 30.92 4.57
N TRP A 55 -10.14 31.58 4.04
CA TRP A 55 -9.65 32.84 4.59
C TRP A 55 -10.76 33.89 4.55
N ARG A 56 -11.13 34.47 5.70
CA ARG A 56 -12.03 35.62 5.72
C ARG A 56 -11.32 36.78 5.03
N LEU A 57 -11.86 37.23 3.91
CA LEU A 57 -11.39 38.43 3.21
C LEU A 57 -11.51 39.61 4.18
N TYR A 58 -10.36 40.10 4.63
CA TYR A 58 -10.25 41.28 5.49
C TYR A 58 -10.36 42.53 4.63
N VAL A 59 -11.53 42.76 4.01
CA VAL A 59 -11.82 44.04 3.37
C VAL A 59 -12.97 44.67 4.13
N ARG A 60 -12.62 45.51 5.10
CA ARG A 60 -13.56 46.44 5.75
C ARG A 60 -13.91 47.53 4.75
N LYS A 61 -15.22 47.77 4.61
CA LYS A 61 -15.77 48.97 3.99
C LYS A 61 -15.60 50.18 4.92
#